data_AF-A0AAV2FQP3-F1
#
_entry.id   AF-A0AAV2FQP3-F1
#
_cell.length_a   1.000
_cell.length_b   1.000
_cell.length_c   1.000
_cell.angle_alpha   90.00
_cell.angle_beta   90.00
_cell.angle_gamma   90.00
#
_symmetry.space_group_name_H-M   'P 1'
#
loop_
_entity.id
_entity.type
_entity.pdbx_description
1 polymer ?
#
loop_
_entity_poly.entity_id
_entity_poly.type
_entity_poly.pdbx_seq_one_letter_code
_entity_poly.pdbx_strand_id
1 'polypeptide(L)'
;MHQLKHNNQLSPKAPHSSSSSTAAAAKTMLERVLSSRRYGPHSSDDPPPSSSSTSPEGHAISSFVSADESKTKPPNLSSLASNYISRMSHSSFHCVIFGLLLFVLALIASLMYHSRSLVCISRFDPKSRVGFFGIDGLESDFAALGVPWCRSKHGKTVDWTSKDLVKALEEFIPIYETRPIKNNMYGMGFDHSFGLWFMARWLKPDLMVESGAFKGHSTWVLRQAMPETRIISLSPRHPEKYLKKGPAYVDENCTYFAGKDFVDFGSVDWKSVMSQYGITDLSRVLVFFDDHQNELKRIKQALDAGFQHLVFEDNYDTGTGDHYSLRQICDQSYIRGGGHSCFRDSDEARIRSKRKKFWEKAVDIDELCGQNEAWWGVRGWMRDNFNHSNKPISYEEHFQNSRFIESILDLYWELPPVAGPSLTHQTRYDPARVTNPIVEDGRYGLFQRLGLSKLDNSVFNGYTQMVYLQISEQP
;
A
#
# COMPACT_ATOMS: atom_id res chain seq x y z
N MET A 1 -62.58 -37.57 32.10
CA MET A 1 -63.56 -36.74 32.86
C MET A 1 -63.44 -35.33 32.27
N HIS A 2 -64.47 -34.83 31.56
CA HIS A 2 -64.50 -33.56 30.76
C HIS A 2 -63.43 -33.46 29.63
N GLN A 3 -63.67 -33.27 28.31
CA GLN A 3 -64.71 -32.56 27.49
C GLN A 3 -64.83 -31.07 27.81
N LEU A 4 -64.77 -30.09 26.87
CA LEU A 4 -65.10 -30.03 25.42
C LEU A 4 -64.00 -29.27 24.59
N LYS A 5 -63.74 -29.53 23.30
CA LYS A 5 -64.33 -28.95 22.04
C LYS A 5 -64.41 -27.40 22.02
N HIS A 6 -64.11 -26.65 20.94
CA HIS A 6 -64.32 -26.89 19.50
C HIS A 6 -63.36 -26.12 18.54
N ASN A 7 -63.13 -26.71 17.34
CA ASN A 7 -63.04 -26.14 15.96
C ASN A 7 -62.65 -24.66 15.73
N ASN A 8 -61.79 -24.34 14.74
CA ASN A 8 -62.16 -24.44 13.32
C ASN A 8 -60.98 -24.55 12.33
N GLN A 9 -61.20 -25.23 11.21
CA GLN A 9 -60.37 -25.20 10.00
C GLN A 9 -60.80 -24.06 9.07
N LEU A 10 -59.90 -23.56 8.22
CA LEU A 10 -60.19 -23.20 6.82
C LEU A 10 -58.89 -22.99 6.03
N SER A 11 -58.82 -23.58 4.83
CA SER A 11 -57.64 -23.58 3.95
C SER A 11 -57.76 -22.51 2.83
N PRO A 12 -57.01 -22.54 1.72
CA PRO A 12 -56.17 -21.41 1.31
C PRO A 12 -56.76 -20.55 0.17
N LYS A 13 -56.16 -19.38 -0.07
CA LYS A 13 -56.35 -18.60 -1.31
C LYS A 13 -55.05 -18.00 -1.85
N ALA A 14 -54.63 -18.54 -3.00
CA ALA A 14 -54.08 -17.79 -4.13
C ALA A 14 -55.08 -17.99 -5.30
N PRO A 15 -54.91 -17.39 -6.50
CA PRO A 15 -53.96 -16.33 -6.90
C PRO A 15 -54.69 -15.10 -7.49
N HIS A 16 -53.94 -14.11 -7.98
CA HIS A 16 -54.41 -13.30 -9.11
C HIS A 16 -53.29 -13.06 -10.13
N SER A 17 -53.66 -13.19 -11.39
CA SER A 17 -52.82 -13.16 -12.58
C SER A 17 -53.19 -11.99 -13.49
N SER A 18 -52.19 -11.30 -14.04
CA SER A 18 -52.20 -10.76 -15.41
C SER A 18 -50.72 -10.50 -15.81
N SER A 19 -50.13 -11.01 -16.90
CA SER A 19 -50.57 -11.56 -18.20
C SER A 19 -50.84 -10.55 -19.32
N SER A 20 -49.75 -9.97 -19.85
CA SER A 20 -49.49 -9.79 -21.28
C SER A 20 -47.95 -9.62 -21.44
N SER A 21 -47.18 -10.28 -22.32
CA SER A 21 -47.35 -10.68 -23.73
C SER A 21 -47.50 -9.45 -24.65
N THR A 22 -46.78 -9.29 -25.77
CA THR A 22 -46.08 -10.30 -26.59
C THR A 22 -45.10 -9.65 -27.59
N ALA A 23 -44.17 -10.46 -28.11
CA ALA A 23 -43.66 -10.44 -29.50
C ALA A 23 -42.89 -9.19 -30.03
N ALA A 24 -41.56 -9.35 -30.07
CA ALA A 24 -40.72 -9.37 -31.27
C ALA A 24 -41.22 -8.76 -32.59
N ALA A 25 -40.36 -7.94 -33.22
CA ALA A 25 -40.19 -7.89 -34.67
C ALA A 25 -38.73 -7.52 -35.02
N ALA A 26 -38.12 -8.27 -35.94
CA ALA A 26 -36.85 -7.92 -36.57
C ALA A 26 -37.11 -7.38 -37.98
N LYS A 27 -36.31 -6.41 -38.47
CA LYS A 27 -35.93 -6.35 -39.90
C LYS A 27 -34.75 -5.41 -40.21
N THR A 28 -33.85 -6.02 -40.94
CA THR A 28 -32.69 -5.60 -41.75
C THR A 28 -32.85 -4.42 -42.73
N MET A 29 -31.68 -3.95 -43.24
CA MET A 29 -31.40 -3.15 -44.45
C MET A 29 -31.50 -1.62 -44.31
N LEU A 30 -30.73 -0.78 -45.04
CA LEU A 30 -29.99 -0.99 -46.30
C LEU A 30 -28.67 -0.14 -46.40
N GLU A 31 -27.78 -0.50 -47.32
CA GLU A 31 -26.54 0.19 -47.71
C GLU A 31 -26.72 1.49 -48.52
N ARG A 32 -25.69 2.37 -48.49
CA ARG A 32 -24.97 2.96 -49.66
C ARG A 32 -23.81 3.81 -49.12
N VAL A 33 -22.52 3.54 -49.37
CA VAL A 33 -21.78 3.49 -50.66
C VAL A 33 -21.78 4.82 -51.42
N LEU A 34 -20.64 5.51 -51.38
CA LEU A 34 -20.05 6.14 -52.56
C LEU A 34 -18.52 5.92 -52.53
N SER A 35 -17.97 5.53 -53.68
CA SER A 35 -16.55 5.22 -53.90
C SER A 35 -16.03 6.02 -55.10
N SER A 36 -14.76 6.41 -55.07
CA SER A 36 -13.89 6.68 -56.23
C SER A 36 -12.44 6.70 -55.75
N ARG A 37 -11.59 5.71 -56.09
CA ARG A 37 -10.71 5.62 -57.30
C ARG A 37 -9.65 6.73 -57.33
N ARG A 38 -8.34 6.54 -57.61
CA ARG A 38 -7.43 5.43 -58.04
C ARG A 38 -5.97 5.87 -57.67
N TYR A 39 -4.84 5.16 -57.78
CA TYR A 39 -4.44 3.84 -58.34
C TYR A 39 -3.12 3.35 -57.63
N GLY A 40 -2.52 2.23 -58.07
CA GLY A 40 -1.11 1.82 -57.83
C GLY A 40 -0.44 1.48 -59.19
N PRO A 41 0.45 0.46 -59.33
CA PRO A 41 1.26 -0.36 -58.39
C PRO A 41 2.79 -0.31 -58.78
N HIS A 42 3.81 -1.03 -58.26
CA HIS A 42 4.14 -2.47 -58.06
C HIS A 42 5.42 -2.56 -57.18
N SER A 43 5.66 -3.47 -56.22
CA SER A 43 5.93 -4.95 -56.23
C SER A 43 7.28 -5.37 -56.88
N SER A 44 8.09 -6.33 -56.39
CA SER A 44 8.09 -7.16 -55.15
C SER A 44 9.40 -8.01 -55.03
N ASP A 45 9.55 -8.74 -53.90
CA ASP A 45 10.28 -10.02 -53.70
C ASP A 45 11.74 -10.07 -53.14
N ASP A 46 11.94 -11.00 -52.19
CA ASP A 46 13.13 -11.36 -51.37
C ASP A 46 13.70 -12.76 -51.79
N PRO A 47 14.65 -13.42 -51.06
CA PRO A 47 16.05 -13.12 -50.69
C PRO A 47 17.03 -14.26 -51.17
N PRO A 48 18.07 -14.69 -50.40
CA PRO A 48 19.46 -14.22 -50.16
C PRO A 48 20.48 -14.99 -51.09
N PRO A 49 21.73 -15.46 -50.76
CA PRO A 49 22.68 -15.25 -49.64
C PRO A 49 24.22 -15.12 -50.00
N SER A 50 25.05 -15.00 -48.93
CA SER A 50 26.44 -15.49 -48.73
C SER A 50 27.70 -14.98 -49.49
N SER A 51 28.67 -14.54 -48.67
CA SER A 51 30.14 -14.84 -48.64
C SER A 51 31.21 -14.21 -49.57
N SER A 52 32.27 -13.74 -48.88
CA SER A 52 33.74 -13.90 -49.12
C SER A 52 34.54 -13.10 -50.17
N SER A 53 35.59 -12.41 -49.67
CA SER A 53 36.94 -12.16 -50.29
C SER A 53 37.01 -11.32 -51.59
N THR A 54 38.08 -10.57 -51.92
CA THR A 54 39.52 -10.66 -51.56
C THR A 54 40.25 -9.32 -51.72
N SER A 55 41.44 -9.18 -51.10
CA SER A 55 42.53 -8.19 -51.34
C SER A 55 43.24 -8.45 -52.71
N PRO A 56 44.42 -7.84 -53.13
CA PRO A 56 45.41 -7.03 -52.38
C PRO A 56 46.21 -5.91 -53.13
N GLU A 57 47.17 -5.31 -52.39
CA GLU A 57 48.57 -4.93 -52.78
C GLU A 57 48.98 -3.62 -53.52
N GLY A 58 50.22 -3.17 -53.19
CA GLY A 58 51.02 -2.11 -53.86
C GLY A 58 51.36 -0.89 -52.97
N HIS A 59 52.42 -0.85 -52.13
CA HIS A 59 53.82 -0.43 -52.41
C HIS A 59 54.02 0.93 -53.15
N ALA A 60 55.02 1.79 -52.89
CA ALA A 60 55.96 1.99 -51.76
C ALA A 60 56.83 3.28 -51.93
N ILE A 61 57.09 4.00 -50.82
CA ILE A 61 58.40 4.53 -50.33
C ILE A 61 59.23 5.59 -51.12
N SER A 62 59.73 6.62 -50.38
CA SER A 62 60.96 7.44 -50.60
C SER A 62 60.95 8.52 -51.73
N SER A 63 61.66 9.67 -51.67
CA SER A 63 62.20 10.56 -50.61
C SER A 63 62.71 11.87 -51.27
N PHE A 64 63.66 12.62 -50.66
CA PHE A 64 64.21 13.96 -51.01
C PHE A 64 63.28 15.15 -50.69
N VAL A 65 63.60 16.18 -49.88
CA VAL A 65 64.83 16.93 -49.45
C VAL A 65 65.05 18.24 -50.24
N SER A 66 65.33 19.33 -49.50
CA SER A 66 65.56 20.74 -49.89
C SER A 66 64.27 21.59 -49.95
N ALA A 67 63.95 22.51 -49.03
CA ALA A 67 64.67 23.63 -48.37
C ALA A 67 64.42 24.99 -49.05
N ASP A 68 63.72 25.88 -48.33
CA ASP A 68 64.08 27.30 -48.27
C ASP A 68 63.62 27.91 -46.93
N GLU A 69 64.39 28.84 -46.37
CA GLU A 69 64.10 29.54 -45.11
C GLU A 69 63.65 30.99 -45.39
N SER A 70 62.52 31.42 -44.81
CA SER A 70 62.44 32.80 -44.33
C SER A 70 61.63 32.89 -43.03
N LYS A 71 62.16 33.66 -42.07
CA LYS A 71 61.69 33.69 -40.68
C LYS A 71 60.76 34.88 -40.45
N THR A 72 59.61 34.67 -39.79
CA THR A 72 59.13 35.54 -38.67
C THR A 72 57.89 34.91 -37.98
N LYS A 73 57.70 35.20 -36.69
CA LYS A 73 56.72 34.55 -35.80
C LYS A 73 55.31 35.21 -35.84
N PRO A 74 54.25 34.51 -35.38
CA PRO A 74 52.85 34.83 -35.75
C PRO A 74 52.15 35.87 -34.86
N PRO A 75 51.09 36.54 -35.35
CA PRO A 75 50.20 37.37 -34.54
C PRO A 75 49.00 36.59 -33.97
N ASN A 76 48.52 37.05 -32.81
CA ASN A 76 47.50 36.38 -31.98
C ASN A 76 46.06 36.48 -32.51
N LEU A 77 45.24 35.53 -32.06
CA LEU A 77 43.78 35.43 -32.24
C LEU A 77 42.99 36.70 -31.82
N SER A 78 43.58 37.57 -30.99
CA SER A 78 42.99 38.83 -30.55
C SER A 78 42.84 39.88 -31.65
N SER A 79 43.64 39.80 -32.73
CA SER A 79 43.61 40.78 -33.82
C SER A 79 42.38 40.66 -34.73
N LEU A 80 41.81 39.45 -34.84
CA LEU A 80 40.61 39.19 -35.64
C LEU A 80 39.31 39.70 -34.98
N ALA A 81 39.24 39.68 -33.64
CA ALA A 81 38.08 40.16 -32.91
C ALA A 81 37.93 41.69 -32.94
N SER A 82 39.04 42.44 -32.98
CA SER A 82 39.02 43.91 -32.92
C SER A 82 38.41 44.56 -34.16
N ASN A 83 38.57 43.94 -35.34
CA ASN A 83 38.04 44.46 -36.61
C ASN A 83 36.51 44.33 -36.77
N TYR A 84 35.82 43.63 -35.87
CA TYR A 84 34.35 43.57 -35.87
C TYR A 84 33.71 44.70 -35.04
N ILE A 85 34.45 45.28 -34.09
CA ILE A 85 33.94 46.26 -33.12
C ILE A 85 33.98 47.70 -33.66
N SER A 86 34.87 48.01 -34.60
CA SER A 86 35.06 49.37 -35.14
C SER A 86 33.99 49.86 -36.14
N ARG A 87 32.98 49.02 -36.48
CA ARG A 87 31.91 49.36 -37.45
C ARG A 87 30.54 49.69 -36.84
N MET A 88 30.38 49.67 -35.52
CA MET A 88 29.13 50.11 -34.88
C MET A 88 29.20 51.58 -34.48
N SER A 89 28.34 52.40 -35.09
CA SER A 89 28.16 53.81 -34.73
C SER A 89 27.72 53.98 -33.27
N HIS A 90 28.25 55.00 -32.59
CA HIS A 90 27.98 55.29 -31.17
C HIS A 90 26.47 55.39 -30.83
N SER A 91 25.64 55.82 -31.77
CA SER A 91 24.18 55.87 -31.57
C SER A 91 23.56 54.49 -31.36
N SER A 92 24.07 53.46 -32.04
CA SER A 92 23.52 52.10 -31.95
C SER A 92 23.97 51.37 -30.68
N PHE A 93 25.14 51.71 -30.14
CA PHE A 93 25.68 51.08 -28.93
C PHE A 93 24.81 51.39 -27.69
N HIS A 94 24.34 52.64 -27.56
CA HIS A 94 23.41 53.01 -26.49
C HIS A 94 22.07 52.27 -26.59
N CYS A 95 21.51 52.09 -27.80
CA CYS A 95 20.28 51.31 -27.98
C CYS A 95 20.45 49.83 -27.61
N VAL A 96 21.60 49.22 -27.93
CA VAL A 96 21.90 47.82 -27.56
C VAL A 96 22.07 47.68 -26.04
N ILE A 97 22.76 48.61 -25.38
CA ILE A 97 22.88 48.62 -23.92
C ILE A 97 21.50 48.81 -23.25
N PHE A 98 20.67 49.73 -23.75
CA PHE A 98 19.34 49.97 -23.20
C PHE A 98 18.42 48.75 -23.40
N GLY A 99 18.51 48.08 -24.56
CA GLY A 99 17.81 46.82 -24.84
C GLY A 99 18.24 45.68 -23.92
N LEU A 100 19.55 45.53 -23.67
CA LEU A 100 20.08 44.57 -22.71
C LEU A 100 19.63 44.88 -21.27
N LEU A 101 19.63 46.15 -20.87
CA LEU A 101 19.16 46.56 -19.54
C LEU A 101 17.67 46.27 -19.35
N LEU A 102 16.84 46.57 -20.36
CA LEU A 102 15.40 46.25 -20.36
C LEU A 102 15.16 44.73 -20.35
N PHE A 103 15.98 43.95 -21.06
CA PHE A 103 15.89 42.49 -21.05
C PHE A 103 16.25 41.90 -19.67
N VAL A 104 17.31 42.40 -19.03
CA VAL A 104 17.68 42.00 -17.66
C VAL A 104 16.60 42.41 -16.66
N LEU A 105 16.03 43.62 -16.78
CA LEU A 105 14.91 44.06 -15.94
C LEU A 105 13.65 43.21 -16.17
N ALA A 106 13.36 42.79 -17.42
CA ALA A 106 12.26 41.89 -17.73
C ALA A 106 12.48 40.47 -17.15
N LEU A 107 13.72 39.97 -17.16
CA LEU A 107 14.08 38.71 -16.50
C LEU A 107 13.95 38.80 -14.97
N ILE A 108 14.40 39.88 -14.35
CA ILE A 108 14.24 40.12 -12.90
C ILE A 108 12.76 40.25 -12.54
N ALA A 109 11.98 41.00 -13.33
CA ALA A 109 10.53 41.10 -13.15
C ALA A 109 9.83 39.75 -13.33
N SER A 110 10.21 38.95 -14.32
CA SER A 110 9.71 37.58 -14.52
C SER A 110 10.04 36.66 -13.33
N LEU A 111 11.28 36.70 -12.83
CA LEU A 111 11.70 35.99 -11.62
C LEU A 111 10.91 36.44 -10.38
N MET A 112 10.68 37.75 -10.20
CA MET A 112 9.89 38.30 -9.09
C MET A 112 8.40 37.99 -9.20
N TYR A 113 7.86 37.88 -10.42
CA TYR A 113 6.47 37.53 -10.68
C TYR A 113 6.22 36.01 -10.57
N HIS A 114 7.17 35.16 -10.94
CA HIS A 114 7.10 33.70 -10.76
C HIS A 114 7.55 33.21 -9.37
N SER A 115 8.31 34.00 -8.60
CA SER A 115 8.59 33.71 -7.18
C SER A 115 7.45 34.09 -6.23
N ARG A 116 6.34 34.67 -6.74
CA ARG A 116 5.16 35.06 -5.95
C ARG A 116 3.84 34.43 -6.42
N SER A 117 3.91 33.19 -6.89
CA SER A 117 2.82 32.20 -6.72
C SER A 117 3.30 30.85 -7.22
N LEU A 118 3.37 29.85 -6.33
CA LEU A 118 2.82 28.50 -6.53
C LEU A 118 3.20 27.59 -5.35
N VAL A 119 2.21 26.82 -4.90
CA VAL A 119 2.35 25.81 -3.85
C VAL A 119 3.29 24.69 -4.33
N CYS A 120 4.17 24.21 -3.45
CA CYS A 120 5.20 23.23 -3.77
C CYS A 120 4.64 21.90 -4.30
N ILE A 121 4.71 21.70 -5.61
CA ILE A 121 4.75 20.36 -6.21
C ILE A 121 6.23 20.01 -6.37
N SER A 122 6.70 19.01 -5.62
CA SER A 122 8.09 18.53 -5.73
C SER A 122 8.30 17.83 -7.06
N ARG A 123 9.32 18.23 -7.82
CA ARG A 123 9.82 17.47 -8.96
C ARG A 123 10.73 16.35 -8.45
N PHE A 124 10.20 15.13 -8.40
CA PHE A 124 10.99 13.93 -8.16
C PHE A 124 11.93 13.66 -9.35
N ASP A 125 13.23 13.55 -9.08
CA ASP A 125 14.23 12.96 -9.99
C ASP A 125 14.77 11.66 -9.36
N PRO A 126 14.64 10.48 -9.99
CA PRO A 126 15.09 9.21 -9.40
C PRO A 126 16.60 8.97 -9.39
N LYS A 127 17.45 9.87 -9.92
CA LYS A 127 18.84 9.51 -10.29
C LYS A 127 20.00 10.05 -9.43
N SER A 128 19.75 10.75 -8.33
CA SER A 128 20.80 11.46 -7.57
C SER A 128 21.49 10.69 -6.40
N ARG A 129 21.32 9.36 -6.29
CA ARG A 129 21.91 8.55 -5.18
C ARG A 129 22.96 7.51 -5.62
N VAL A 130 24.12 7.95 -6.12
CA VAL A 130 25.44 7.25 -5.97
C VAL A 130 26.58 8.30 -6.03
N GLY A 131 27.56 8.25 -5.12
CA GLY A 131 28.76 9.11 -5.12
C GLY A 131 28.86 10.03 -3.89
N PHE A 132 29.25 9.59 -2.68
CA PHE A 132 30.55 9.04 -2.22
C PHE A 132 31.52 10.14 -1.74
N PHE A 133 31.74 10.17 -0.41
CA PHE A 133 32.56 11.09 0.41
C PHE A 133 32.17 12.58 0.47
N GLY A 134 31.62 12.97 1.64
CA GLY A 134 31.36 14.35 2.04
C GLY A 134 30.51 14.39 3.31
N ILE A 135 31.17 14.38 4.48
CA ILE A 135 30.48 14.57 5.77
C ILE A 135 30.23 16.08 5.92
N ASP A 136 29.00 16.53 5.74
CA ASP A 136 28.31 17.50 6.61
C ASP A 136 26.96 17.94 6.03
N GLY A 137 25.90 17.79 6.84
CA GLY A 137 24.53 18.10 6.42
C GLY A 137 23.44 17.52 7.34
N LEU A 138 23.62 17.62 8.66
CA LEU A 138 22.64 17.34 9.73
C LEU A 138 21.49 16.36 9.38
N GLU A 139 21.76 15.06 9.43
CA GLU A 139 20.71 14.02 9.39
C GLU A 139 20.45 13.52 10.82
N SER A 140 19.60 14.21 11.60
CA SER A 140 19.00 13.71 12.86
C SER A 140 17.88 14.62 13.43
N ASP A 141 16.72 14.67 12.75
CA ASP A 141 15.41 14.90 13.38
C ASP A 141 14.64 13.58 13.24
N PHE A 142 14.67 12.71 14.26
CA PHE A 142 14.34 11.29 14.08
C PHE A 142 12.96 11.05 13.46
N ALA A 143 12.97 10.34 12.33
CA ALA A 143 11.85 10.02 11.45
C ALA A 143 10.79 11.12 11.28
N ALA A 144 11.16 12.24 10.63
CA ALA A 144 10.25 13.21 10.02
C ALA A 144 9.37 12.60 8.88
N LEU A 145 8.53 11.64 9.26
CA LEU A 145 7.54 10.86 8.51
C LEU A 145 8.11 9.92 7.43
N GLY A 146 8.93 8.97 7.89
CA GLY A 146 8.95 7.64 7.27
C GLY A 146 7.91 6.71 7.90
N VAL A 147 7.85 5.47 7.42
CA VAL A 147 7.02 4.40 7.97
C VAL A 147 7.94 3.40 8.68
N PRO A 148 7.77 3.13 10.00
CA PRO A 148 8.54 2.09 10.67
C PRO A 148 8.12 0.72 10.13
N TRP A 149 9.06 -0.22 10.04
CA TRP A 149 8.82 -1.57 9.53
C TRP A 149 9.73 -2.56 10.26
N CYS A 150 9.26 -3.80 10.44
CA CYS A 150 10.05 -4.84 11.07
C CYS A 150 11.03 -5.45 10.06
N ARG A 151 12.32 -5.46 10.39
CA ARG A 151 13.36 -6.08 9.57
C ARG A 151 13.22 -7.60 9.61
N SER A 152 13.12 -8.23 8.44
CA SER A 152 13.20 -9.69 8.35
C SER A 152 14.65 -10.19 8.45
N LYS A 153 14.86 -11.33 9.12
CA LYS A 153 16.18 -11.93 9.40
C LYS A 153 17.01 -12.23 8.15
N HIS A 154 16.37 -12.41 7.01
CA HIS A 154 17.02 -12.69 5.72
C HIS A 154 16.71 -11.64 4.63
N GLY A 155 16.03 -10.54 4.97
CA GLY A 155 15.63 -9.51 3.99
C GLY A 155 14.63 -10.00 2.92
N LYS A 156 13.98 -11.15 3.13
CA LYS A 156 12.98 -11.70 2.21
C LYS A 156 11.77 -10.76 2.14
N THR A 157 11.28 -10.55 0.93
CA THR A 157 10.08 -9.78 0.60
C THR A 157 8.99 -10.69 0.05
N VAL A 158 7.83 -10.12 -0.25
CA VAL A 158 6.72 -10.80 -0.91
C VAL A 158 7.00 -11.10 -2.39
N ASP A 159 6.38 -12.16 -2.90
CA ASP A 159 6.52 -12.61 -4.30
C ASP A 159 5.53 -11.93 -5.26
N TRP A 160 4.45 -11.32 -4.74
CA TRP A 160 3.43 -10.65 -5.55
C TRP A 160 3.80 -9.21 -5.90
N THR A 161 3.28 -8.74 -7.04
CA THR A 161 3.49 -7.39 -7.53
C THR A 161 2.21 -6.54 -7.44
N SER A 162 2.33 -5.23 -7.66
CA SER A 162 1.18 -4.33 -7.80
C SER A 162 0.21 -4.76 -8.92
N LYS A 163 0.67 -5.51 -9.94
CA LYS A 163 -0.21 -6.04 -10.99
C LYS A 163 -1.10 -7.16 -10.47
N ASP A 164 -0.57 -8.00 -9.60
CA ASP A 164 -1.31 -9.11 -8.98
C ASP A 164 -2.35 -8.56 -8.01
N LEU A 165 -2.01 -7.51 -7.25
CA LEU A 165 -2.96 -6.77 -6.40
C LEU A 165 -4.08 -6.12 -7.22
N VAL A 166 -3.76 -5.46 -8.35
CA VAL A 166 -4.78 -4.88 -9.25
C VAL A 166 -5.69 -5.96 -9.84
N LYS A 167 -5.14 -7.10 -10.27
CA LYS A 167 -5.94 -8.23 -10.78
C LYS A 167 -6.82 -8.85 -9.69
N ALA A 168 -6.30 -8.95 -8.47
CA ALA A 168 -7.05 -9.43 -7.31
C ALA A 168 -8.23 -8.50 -6.96
N LEU A 169 -8.08 -7.18 -7.12
CA LEU A 169 -9.18 -6.22 -6.97
C LEU A 169 -10.29 -6.42 -8.01
N GLU A 170 -9.94 -6.76 -9.26
CA GLU A 170 -10.91 -7.06 -10.32
C GLU A 170 -11.80 -8.28 -9.95
N GLU A 171 -11.28 -9.25 -9.21
CA GLU A 171 -12.04 -10.40 -8.67
C GLU A 171 -12.79 -10.04 -7.36
N PHE A 172 -12.16 -9.29 -6.45
CA PHE A 172 -12.69 -9.04 -5.11
C PHE A 172 -13.82 -8.00 -5.02
N ILE A 173 -13.78 -6.93 -5.83
CA ILE A 173 -14.77 -5.85 -5.76
C ILE A 173 -16.23 -6.37 -5.90
N PRO A 174 -16.60 -7.17 -6.92
CA PRO A 174 -17.96 -7.71 -7.01
C PRO A 174 -18.30 -8.67 -5.86
N ILE A 175 -17.32 -9.39 -5.30
CA ILE A 175 -17.52 -10.23 -4.11
C ILE A 175 -17.90 -9.34 -2.92
N TYR A 176 -17.16 -8.26 -2.65
CA TYR A 176 -17.42 -7.35 -1.53
C TYR A 176 -18.78 -6.64 -1.60
N GLU A 177 -19.31 -6.41 -2.81
CA GLU A 177 -20.68 -5.90 -2.98
C GLU A 177 -21.75 -6.90 -2.46
N THR A 178 -21.49 -8.21 -2.50
CA THR A 178 -22.43 -9.23 -1.99
C THR A 178 -22.46 -9.37 -0.46
N ARG A 179 -21.48 -8.79 0.26
CA ARG A 179 -21.29 -8.99 1.72
C ARG A 179 -22.60 -8.89 2.54
N PRO A 180 -22.83 -9.76 3.53
CA PRO A 180 -24.06 -9.73 4.35
C PRO A 180 -24.13 -8.50 5.26
N ILE A 181 -22.97 -7.98 5.69
CA ILE A 181 -22.87 -6.85 6.63
C ILE A 181 -22.49 -5.60 5.84
N LYS A 182 -23.48 -4.84 5.35
CA LYS A 182 -23.22 -3.63 4.55
C LYS A 182 -22.50 -2.53 5.33
N ASN A 183 -22.92 -2.30 6.58
CA ASN A 183 -22.29 -1.39 7.52
C ASN A 183 -21.61 -2.19 8.64
N ASN A 184 -20.29 -2.37 8.53
CA ASN A 184 -19.49 -3.07 9.52
C ASN A 184 -18.81 -2.13 10.53
N MET A 185 -19.49 -1.06 10.98
CA MET A 185 -18.97 -0.18 12.03
C MET A 185 -18.41 -0.97 13.23
N TYR A 186 -17.22 -0.58 13.70
CA TYR A 186 -16.39 -1.27 14.70
C TYR A 186 -15.78 -2.62 14.28
N GLY A 187 -15.65 -2.89 12.98
CA GLY A 187 -14.87 -4.01 12.49
C GLY A 187 -14.32 -3.73 11.09
N MET A 188 -13.60 -4.72 10.56
CA MET A 188 -12.88 -4.67 9.29
C MET A 188 -13.64 -4.00 8.13
N GLY A 189 -13.01 -2.99 7.51
CA GLY A 189 -13.51 -2.22 6.35
C GLY A 189 -13.12 -2.81 4.99
N PHE A 190 -13.31 -2.06 3.89
CA PHE A 190 -13.07 -2.57 2.53
C PHE A 190 -11.61 -2.97 2.30
N ASP A 191 -10.67 -2.08 2.60
CA ASP A 191 -9.24 -2.28 2.35
C ASP A 191 -8.73 -3.54 3.06
N HIS A 192 -8.95 -3.65 4.38
CA HIS A 192 -8.54 -4.81 5.17
C HIS A 192 -9.28 -6.10 4.72
N SER A 193 -10.56 -6.01 4.32
CA SER A 193 -11.29 -7.15 3.74
C SER A 193 -10.62 -7.65 2.44
N PHE A 194 -10.14 -6.74 1.59
CA PHE A 194 -9.39 -7.10 0.39
C PHE A 194 -8.06 -7.77 0.76
N GLY A 195 -7.33 -7.23 1.74
CA GLY A 195 -6.06 -7.80 2.17
C GLY A 195 -6.19 -9.21 2.74
N LEU A 196 -7.15 -9.45 3.63
CA LEU A 196 -7.39 -10.77 4.20
C LEU A 196 -7.81 -11.77 3.12
N TRP A 197 -8.69 -11.37 2.20
CA TRP A 197 -9.09 -12.18 1.05
C TRP A 197 -7.86 -12.52 0.17
N PHE A 198 -7.07 -11.51 -0.20
CA PHE A 198 -5.90 -11.66 -1.05
C PHE A 198 -4.88 -12.62 -0.43
N MET A 199 -4.58 -12.47 0.86
CA MET A 199 -3.63 -13.36 1.56
C MET A 199 -4.11 -14.81 1.61
N ALA A 200 -5.39 -15.05 1.89
CA ALA A 200 -5.96 -16.40 1.86
C ALA A 200 -5.94 -17.00 0.44
N ARG A 201 -6.25 -16.22 -0.61
CA ARG A 201 -6.16 -16.64 -2.02
C ARG A 201 -4.74 -16.93 -2.49
N TRP A 202 -3.76 -16.17 -1.99
CA TRP A 202 -2.36 -16.31 -2.35
C TRP A 202 -1.74 -17.55 -1.70
N LEU A 203 -1.91 -17.70 -0.38
CA LEU A 203 -1.32 -18.79 0.41
C LEU A 203 -2.00 -20.14 0.18
N LYS A 204 -3.33 -20.15 -0.09
CA LYS A 204 -4.15 -21.36 -0.26
C LYS A 204 -3.96 -22.36 0.89
N PRO A 205 -4.27 -21.94 2.14
CA PRO A 205 -4.08 -22.77 3.32
C PRO A 205 -5.05 -23.96 3.34
N ASP A 206 -4.64 -25.03 4.02
CA ASP A 206 -5.47 -26.23 4.25
C ASP A 206 -6.47 -26.01 5.39
N LEU A 207 -6.17 -25.08 6.30
CA LEU A 207 -7.03 -24.65 7.40
C LEU A 207 -6.77 -23.17 7.73
N MET A 208 -7.84 -22.45 8.08
CA MET A 208 -7.78 -21.05 8.51
C MET A 208 -8.23 -20.93 9.96
N VAL A 209 -7.45 -20.24 10.79
CA VAL A 209 -7.80 -19.89 12.18
C VAL A 209 -8.08 -18.39 12.22
N GLU A 210 -9.16 -18.02 12.89
CA GLU A 210 -9.57 -16.64 13.16
C GLU A 210 -9.70 -16.46 14.67
N SER A 211 -9.09 -15.40 15.21
CA SER A 211 -9.29 -14.96 16.59
C SER A 211 -9.85 -13.55 16.54
N GLY A 212 -11.11 -13.35 16.95
CA GLY A 212 -11.77 -12.04 16.92
C GLY A 212 -13.01 -11.88 16.02
N ALA A 213 -13.74 -12.95 15.69
CA ALA A 213 -14.79 -12.92 14.65
C ALA A 213 -15.90 -11.83 14.76
N PHE A 214 -16.16 -11.24 15.94
CA PHE A 214 -17.18 -10.20 16.17
C PHE A 214 -18.57 -10.52 15.55
N LYS A 215 -18.94 -9.85 14.44
CA LYS A 215 -20.19 -10.08 13.69
C LYS A 215 -20.09 -11.15 12.59
N GLY A 216 -18.91 -11.73 12.37
CA GLY A 216 -18.62 -12.74 11.34
C GLY A 216 -18.20 -12.16 9.98
N HIS A 217 -17.86 -10.87 9.87
CA HIS A 217 -17.51 -10.27 8.57
C HIS A 217 -16.19 -10.82 8.00
N SER A 218 -15.16 -10.93 8.84
CA SER A 218 -13.88 -11.56 8.50
C SER A 218 -14.04 -13.06 8.20
N THR A 219 -14.87 -13.78 8.96
CA THR A 219 -15.23 -15.18 8.65
C THR A 219 -15.87 -15.30 7.25
N TRP A 220 -16.75 -14.36 6.89
CA TRP A 220 -17.34 -14.29 5.54
C TRP A 220 -16.27 -14.05 4.47
N VAL A 221 -15.34 -13.10 4.69
CA VAL A 221 -14.23 -12.80 3.78
C VAL A 221 -13.35 -14.04 3.55
N LEU A 222 -12.99 -14.76 4.62
CA LEU A 222 -12.23 -16.02 4.54
C LEU A 222 -12.99 -17.10 3.74
N ARG A 223 -14.29 -17.28 3.99
CA ARG A 223 -15.14 -18.21 3.21
C ARG A 223 -15.25 -17.82 1.74
N GLN A 224 -15.29 -16.51 1.40
CA GLN A 224 -15.26 -16.08 0.00
C GLN A 224 -13.88 -16.25 -0.67
N ALA A 225 -12.80 -16.25 0.10
CA ALA A 225 -11.46 -16.52 -0.43
C ALA A 225 -11.27 -18.02 -0.74
N MET A 226 -11.68 -18.87 0.20
CA MET A 226 -11.45 -20.32 0.16
C MET A 226 -12.74 -21.08 0.52
N PRO A 227 -13.66 -21.27 -0.45
CA PRO A 227 -15.02 -21.80 -0.21
C PRO A 227 -15.07 -23.15 0.52
N GLU A 228 -14.12 -24.04 0.28
CA GLU A 228 -14.08 -25.39 0.86
C GLU A 228 -13.13 -25.54 2.07
N THR A 229 -12.26 -24.55 2.33
CA THR A 229 -11.25 -24.65 3.40
C THR A 229 -11.93 -24.56 4.77
N ARG A 230 -11.48 -25.36 5.73
CA ARG A 230 -12.05 -25.36 7.09
C ARG A 230 -11.65 -24.10 7.85
N ILE A 231 -12.58 -23.56 8.62
CA ILE A 231 -12.37 -22.35 9.45
C ILE A 231 -12.58 -22.73 10.92
N ILE A 232 -11.65 -22.30 11.77
CA ILE A 232 -11.79 -22.31 13.23
C ILE A 232 -11.87 -20.85 13.70
N SER A 233 -12.96 -20.46 14.35
CA SER A 233 -13.15 -19.12 14.90
C SER A 233 -13.13 -19.15 16.42
N LEU A 234 -12.20 -18.42 17.04
CA LEU A 234 -12.18 -18.10 18.46
C LEU A 234 -12.83 -16.72 18.67
N SER A 235 -13.87 -16.65 19.50
CA SER A 235 -14.49 -15.37 19.87
C SER A 235 -15.25 -15.48 21.20
N PRO A 236 -15.09 -14.55 22.16
CA PRO A 236 -15.86 -14.55 23.40
C PRO A 236 -17.38 -14.60 23.18
N ARG A 237 -17.87 -14.10 22.04
CA ARG A 237 -19.28 -14.06 21.68
C ARG A 237 -19.51 -14.58 20.26
N HIS A 238 -20.32 -15.62 20.14
CA HIS A 238 -20.69 -16.22 18.86
C HIS A 238 -21.41 -15.19 17.94
N PRO A 239 -21.09 -15.09 16.64
CA PRO A 239 -21.67 -14.10 15.73
C PRO A 239 -23.21 -14.10 15.66
N GLU A 240 -23.85 -15.27 15.83
CA GLU A 240 -25.31 -15.39 15.93
C GLU A 240 -25.95 -14.41 16.94
N LYS A 241 -25.23 -14.08 18.02
CA LYS A 241 -25.72 -13.24 19.11
C LYS A 241 -25.84 -11.76 18.71
N TYR A 242 -25.41 -11.41 17.50
CA TYR A 242 -25.55 -10.09 16.89
C TYR A 242 -26.73 -10.01 15.89
N LEU A 243 -27.24 -11.14 15.37
CA LEU A 243 -28.41 -11.18 14.47
C LEU A 243 -29.66 -10.50 15.06
N LYS A 244 -29.79 -10.48 16.40
CA LYS A 244 -30.87 -9.78 17.12
C LYS A 244 -30.73 -8.25 17.16
N LYS A 245 -29.55 -7.72 16.82
CA LYS A 245 -29.20 -6.28 16.86
C LYS A 245 -29.00 -5.68 15.47
N GLY A 246 -28.80 -6.51 14.44
CA GLY A 246 -28.55 -6.08 13.07
C GLY A 246 -27.93 -7.21 12.24
N PRO A 247 -27.45 -6.92 11.02
CA PRO A 247 -26.77 -7.90 10.18
C PRO A 247 -25.54 -8.50 10.88
N ALA A 248 -25.43 -9.82 10.78
CA ALA A 248 -24.28 -10.61 11.17
C ALA A 248 -24.19 -11.83 10.23
N TYR A 249 -23.06 -12.50 10.22
CA TYR A 249 -22.82 -13.71 9.45
C TYR A 249 -22.39 -14.85 10.37
N VAL A 250 -22.87 -16.05 10.06
CA VAL A 250 -22.46 -17.31 10.68
C VAL A 250 -22.18 -18.25 9.51
N ASP A 251 -20.99 -18.84 9.48
CA ASP A 251 -20.63 -19.85 8.49
C ASP A 251 -20.99 -21.24 9.02
N GLU A 252 -21.80 -21.99 8.28
CA GLU A 252 -22.29 -23.32 8.71
C GLU A 252 -21.16 -24.36 8.81
N ASN A 253 -20.05 -24.14 8.08
CA ASN A 253 -18.88 -25.01 8.05
C ASN A 253 -17.72 -24.51 8.94
N CYS A 254 -17.95 -23.48 9.76
CA CYS A 254 -16.95 -22.94 10.68
C CYS A 254 -17.13 -23.55 12.08
N THR A 255 -16.01 -23.95 12.68
CA THR A 255 -16.01 -24.42 14.08
C THR A 255 -15.79 -23.23 15.00
N TYR A 256 -16.82 -22.87 15.78
CA TYR A 256 -16.78 -21.74 16.70
C TYR A 256 -16.47 -22.16 18.13
N PHE A 257 -15.31 -21.76 18.66
CA PHE A 257 -15.02 -21.77 20.09
C PHE A 257 -15.52 -20.45 20.70
N ALA A 258 -16.76 -20.45 21.18
CA ALA A 258 -17.44 -19.22 21.59
C ALA A 258 -18.43 -19.37 22.75
N GLY A 259 -18.66 -18.26 23.47
CA GLY A 259 -19.57 -18.24 24.61
C GLY A 259 -19.08 -19.13 25.74
N LYS A 260 -19.85 -20.18 26.10
CA LYS A 260 -19.44 -21.15 27.14
C LYS A 260 -18.29 -22.05 26.72
N ASP A 261 -18.08 -22.21 25.41
CA ASP A 261 -17.05 -23.04 24.80
C ASP A 261 -15.89 -22.17 24.27
N PHE A 262 -15.82 -20.90 24.69
CA PHE A 262 -14.73 -19.99 24.35
C PHE A 262 -13.44 -20.37 25.08
N VAL A 263 -12.34 -20.39 24.33
CA VAL A 263 -10.98 -20.54 24.82
C VAL A 263 -10.11 -19.50 24.09
N ASP A 264 -9.22 -18.85 24.84
CA ASP A 264 -8.26 -17.90 24.25
C ASP A 264 -7.26 -18.63 23.35
N PHE A 265 -6.80 -18.00 22.28
CA PHE A 265 -5.83 -18.57 21.33
C PHE A 265 -4.59 -19.19 22.01
N GLY A 266 -4.07 -18.56 23.07
CA GLY A 266 -2.91 -19.07 23.82
C GLY A 266 -3.19 -20.26 24.75
N SER A 267 -4.46 -20.64 24.91
CA SER A 267 -4.93 -21.71 25.79
C SER A 267 -5.52 -22.90 25.03
N VAL A 268 -5.54 -22.87 23.70
CA VAL A 268 -5.97 -23.99 22.85
C VAL A 268 -4.87 -25.04 22.81
N ASP A 269 -5.24 -26.32 22.97
CA ASP A 269 -4.35 -27.44 22.63
C ASP A 269 -4.27 -27.57 21.09
N TRP A 270 -3.43 -26.73 20.48
CA TRP A 270 -3.27 -26.70 19.02
C TRP A 270 -2.81 -28.03 18.45
N LYS A 271 -2.03 -28.83 19.19
CA LYS A 271 -1.60 -30.15 18.74
C LYS A 271 -2.77 -31.11 18.60
N SER A 272 -3.64 -31.17 19.60
CA SER A 272 -4.86 -31.99 19.58
C SER A 272 -5.83 -31.51 18.49
N VAL A 273 -6.07 -30.20 18.41
CA VAL A 273 -6.95 -29.59 17.41
C VAL A 273 -6.45 -29.87 15.98
N MET A 274 -5.18 -29.57 15.67
CA MET A 274 -4.64 -29.81 14.32
C MET A 274 -4.68 -31.30 13.95
N SER A 275 -4.41 -32.20 14.91
CA SER A 275 -4.59 -33.65 14.70
C SER A 275 -6.04 -34.04 14.42
N GLN A 276 -7.03 -33.43 15.07
CA GLN A 276 -8.46 -33.68 14.80
C GLN A 276 -8.86 -33.28 13.37
N TYR A 277 -8.29 -32.20 12.85
CA TYR A 277 -8.53 -31.75 11.47
C TYR A 277 -7.64 -32.46 10.43
N GLY A 278 -6.70 -33.31 10.85
CA GLY A 278 -5.77 -34.01 9.97
C GLY A 278 -4.64 -33.13 9.42
N ILE A 279 -4.39 -31.97 10.04
CA ILE A 279 -3.31 -31.06 9.67
C ILE A 279 -2.00 -31.58 10.28
N THR A 280 -1.02 -31.85 9.43
CA THR A 280 0.32 -32.31 9.81
C THR A 280 1.42 -31.29 9.51
N ASP A 281 1.16 -30.37 8.57
CA ASP A 281 2.05 -29.27 8.20
C ASP A 281 1.43 -27.94 8.64
N LEU A 282 1.99 -27.35 9.71
CA LEU A 282 1.52 -26.09 10.27
C LEU A 282 1.91 -24.87 9.43
N SER A 283 2.83 -25.01 8.47
CA SER A 283 3.11 -23.96 7.48
C SER A 283 1.95 -23.77 6.50
N ARG A 284 1.03 -24.75 6.41
CA ARG A 284 -0.18 -24.69 5.58
C ARG A 284 -1.41 -24.15 6.32
N VAL A 285 -1.23 -23.62 7.54
CA VAL A 285 -2.28 -22.95 8.32
C VAL A 285 -2.10 -21.45 8.26
N LEU A 286 -3.17 -20.72 7.95
CA LEU A 286 -3.23 -19.27 8.07
C LEU A 286 -3.93 -18.88 9.37
N VAL A 287 -3.30 -18.04 10.18
CA VAL A 287 -3.90 -17.49 11.41
C VAL A 287 -4.18 -15.99 11.21
N PHE A 288 -5.41 -15.56 11.48
CA PHE A 288 -5.86 -14.18 11.44
C PHE A 288 -6.26 -13.69 12.84
N PHE A 289 -5.77 -12.53 13.24
CA PHE A 289 -6.04 -11.88 14.53
C PHE A 289 -6.74 -10.53 14.33
N ASP A 290 -7.92 -10.39 14.92
CA ASP A 290 -8.78 -9.19 15.05
C ASP A 290 -9.35 -9.15 16.50
N ASP A 291 -8.53 -9.56 17.48
CA ASP A 291 -8.95 -9.79 18.88
C ASP A 291 -8.45 -8.72 19.87
N HIS A 292 -7.82 -7.66 19.35
CA HIS A 292 -7.26 -6.52 20.09
C HIS A 292 -6.43 -6.93 21.32
N GLN A 293 -5.70 -8.04 21.18
CA GLN A 293 -4.63 -8.42 22.10
C GLN A 293 -3.29 -7.90 21.58
N ASN A 294 -2.35 -7.72 22.50
CA ASN A 294 -0.95 -7.40 22.20
C ASN A 294 -0.36 -8.36 21.14
N GLU A 295 0.12 -7.83 20.01
CA GLU A 295 0.64 -8.63 18.89
C GLU A 295 1.86 -9.46 19.31
N LEU A 296 2.76 -8.91 20.13
CA LEU A 296 3.94 -9.65 20.63
C LEU A 296 3.54 -10.93 21.40
N LYS A 297 2.43 -10.86 22.15
CA LYS A 297 1.87 -12.00 22.89
C LYS A 297 1.28 -13.03 21.92
N ARG A 298 0.54 -12.60 20.90
CA ARG A 298 -0.01 -13.49 19.86
C ARG A 298 1.07 -14.14 19.00
N ILE A 299 2.11 -13.39 18.63
CA ILE A 299 3.27 -13.91 17.87
C ILE A 299 4.01 -14.98 18.67
N LYS A 300 4.27 -14.77 19.97
CA LYS A 300 4.87 -15.79 20.84
C LYS A 300 4.00 -17.05 20.92
N GLN A 301 2.71 -16.89 21.20
CA GLN A 301 1.76 -18.01 21.26
C GLN A 301 1.65 -18.77 19.93
N ALA A 302 1.73 -18.08 18.80
CA ALA A 302 1.68 -18.70 17.48
C ALA A 302 2.98 -19.44 17.13
N LEU A 303 4.14 -18.87 17.50
CA LEU A 303 5.45 -19.50 17.37
C LEU A 303 5.55 -20.77 18.23
N ASP A 304 5.17 -20.69 19.51
CA ASP A 304 5.13 -21.82 20.45
C ASP A 304 4.21 -22.95 19.95
N ALA A 305 3.14 -22.60 19.21
CA ALA A 305 2.23 -23.54 18.58
C ALA A 305 2.72 -24.07 17.20
N GLY A 306 3.80 -23.51 16.64
CA GLY A 306 4.39 -23.92 15.36
C GLY A 306 3.77 -23.28 14.11
N PHE A 307 2.92 -22.25 14.24
CA PHE A 307 2.32 -21.55 13.10
C PHE A 307 3.28 -20.54 12.47
N GLN A 308 3.30 -20.48 11.14
CA GLN A 308 4.22 -19.61 10.39
C GLN A 308 3.54 -18.42 9.71
N HIS A 309 2.27 -18.53 9.31
CA HIS A 309 1.57 -17.51 8.53
C HIS A 309 0.52 -16.77 9.35
N LEU A 310 0.86 -15.55 9.74
CA LEU A 310 0.02 -14.71 10.60
C LEU A 310 -0.44 -13.47 9.84
N VAL A 311 -1.69 -13.06 10.04
CA VAL A 311 -2.21 -11.76 9.61
C VAL A 311 -2.81 -11.07 10.83
N PHE A 312 -2.43 -9.80 11.06
CA PHE A 312 -2.98 -8.95 12.10
C PHE A 312 -3.78 -7.82 11.47
N GLU A 313 -5.04 -7.68 11.89
CA GLU A 313 -5.81 -6.43 11.84
C GLU A 313 -5.14 -5.38 12.75
N ASP A 314 -5.42 -4.10 12.51
CA ASP A 314 -5.06 -2.99 13.40
C ASP A 314 -3.57 -2.92 13.83
N ASN A 315 -2.65 -3.00 12.86
CA ASN A 315 -1.20 -2.79 13.07
C ASN A 315 -0.88 -1.30 13.31
N TYR A 316 -1.35 -0.79 14.46
CA TYR A 316 -1.44 0.61 14.80
C TYR A 316 -0.12 1.39 14.73
N ASP A 317 -0.17 2.62 14.24
CA ASP A 317 0.96 3.54 14.27
C ASP A 317 1.34 3.98 15.69
N THR A 318 2.63 4.24 15.92
CA THR A 318 3.18 4.56 17.25
C THR A 318 2.48 5.74 17.91
N GLY A 319 2.23 5.62 19.22
CA GLY A 319 1.41 6.57 19.99
C GLY A 319 -0.10 6.33 19.90
N THR A 320 -0.59 5.35 19.13
CA THR A 320 -2.02 5.07 18.93
C THR A 320 -2.40 3.61 19.15
N GLY A 321 -3.68 3.29 18.98
CA GLY A 321 -4.19 1.92 19.12
C GLY A 321 -4.61 1.55 20.53
N ASP A 322 -5.27 0.40 20.65
CA ASP A 322 -5.73 -0.17 21.93
C ASP A 322 -4.93 -1.40 22.37
N HIS A 323 -3.95 -1.82 21.57
CA HIS A 323 -2.98 -2.86 21.89
C HIS A 323 -1.58 -2.52 21.32
N TYR A 324 -0.55 -3.23 21.80
CA TYR A 324 0.83 -3.05 21.36
C TYR A 324 1.08 -3.79 20.04
N SER A 325 1.24 -3.02 18.96
CA SER A 325 1.33 -3.50 17.57
C SER A 325 2.77 -3.73 17.09
N LEU A 326 2.94 -4.42 15.96
CA LEU A 326 4.26 -4.61 15.34
C LEU A 326 4.94 -3.32 14.91
N ARG A 327 4.19 -2.34 14.39
CA ARG A 327 4.72 -0.99 14.17
C ARG A 327 5.28 -0.40 15.45
N GLN A 328 4.51 -0.44 16.55
CA GLN A 328 4.98 0.05 17.86
C GLN A 328 6.19 -0.70 18.41
N ILE A 329 6.39 -1.98 18.05
CA ILE A 329 7.54 -2.80 18.46
C ILE A 329 8.78 -2.46 17.62
N CYS A 330 8.61 -2.37 16.30
CA CYS A 330 9.70 -2.22 15.33
C CYS A 330 10.03 -0.77 14.98
N ASP A 331 9.24 0.18 15.43
CA ASP A 331 9.60 1.59 15.49
C ASP A 331 10.82 1.75 16.40
N GLN A 332 11.95 2.11 15.80
CA GLN A 332 13.27 2.14 16.43
C GLN A 332 14.15 3.18 15.73
N SER A 333 15.01 3.87 16.46
CA SER A 333 15.93 4.90 15.90
C SER A 333 16.91 4.38 14.85
N TYR A 334 17.22 3.07 14.85
CA TYR A 334 18.07 2.43 13.84
C TYR A 334 17.28 1.87 12.63
N ILE A 335 15.94 1.95 12.66
CA ILE A 335 15.05 1.56 11.57
C ILE A 335 14.69 2.81 10.77
N ARG A 336 14.83 2.72 9.43
CA ARG A 336 14.49 3.82 8.54
C ARG A 336 13.00 4.15 8.67
N GLY A 337 12.69 5.36 9.14
CA GLY A 337 11.31 5.81 9.36
C GLY A 337 10.77 5.55 10.76
N GLY A 338 11.61 5.04 11.67
CA GLY A 338 11.33 4.94 13.10
C GLY A 338 12.28 5.75 13.99
N GLY A 339 11.98 5.75 15.29
CA GLY A 339 12.49 6.68 16.30
C GLY A 339 11.81 8.04 16.18
N HIS A 340 11.47 8.65 17.32
CA HIS A 340 10.70 9.90 17.36
C HIS A 340 11.29 10.93 18.32
N SER A 341 11.20 12.21 17.96
CA SER A 341 11.73 13.35 18.73
C SER A 341 10.61 14.00 19.56
N CYS A 342 10.69 13.89 20.89
CA CYS A 342 9.69 14.46 21.79
C CYS A 342 9.82 15.97 22.06
N PHE A 343 10.79 16.66 21.44
CA PHE A 343 10.93 18.11 21.55
C PHE A 343 9.80 18.84 20.79
N ARG A 344 9.10 19.74 21.48
CA ARG A 344 7.90 20.44 20.95
C ARG A 344 8.20 21.45 19.84
N ASP A 345 9.43 21.94 19.80
CA ASP A 345 9.99 22.84 18.80
C ASP A 345 10.74 22.12 17.66
N SER A 346 10.80 20.77 17.69
CA SER A 346 11.38 19.98 16.61
C SER A 346 10.61 20.07 15.29
N ASP A 347 11.32 19.77 14.20
CA ASP A 347 10.72 19.75 12.87
C ASP A 347 9.67 18.63 12.72
N GLU A 348 9.85 17.51 13.43
CA GLU A 348 8.85 16.44 13.51
C GLU A 348 7.54 16.95 14.14
N ALA A 349 7.61 17.60 15.31
CA ALA A 349 6.44 18.17 15.98
C ALA A 349 5.71 19.19 15.08
N ARG A 350 6.46 20.05 14.39
CA ARG A 350 5.94 21.03 13.42
C ARG A 350 5.24 20.37 12.23
N ILE A 351 5.77 19.28 11.71
CA ILE A 351 5.17 18.55 10.58
C ILE A 351 3.92 17.79 11.05
N ARG A 352 3.99 17.05 12.15
CA ARG A 352 2.86 16.31 12.73
C ARG A 352 1.67 17.21 13.06
N SER A 353 1.91 18.36 13.71
CA SER A 353 0.88 19.37 14.01
C SER A 353 0.16 19.90 12.75
N LYS A 354 0.86 20.00 11.61
CA LYS A 354 0.22 20.34 10.32
C LYS A 354 -0.66 19.21 9.81
N ARG A 355 -0.20 17.96 9.90
CA ARG A 355 -0.91 16.78 9.37
C ARG A 355 -2.14 16.38 10.19
N LYS A 356 -2.09 16.56 11.51
CA LYS A 356 -3.23 16.39 12.44
C LYS A 356 -4.48 17.18 12.02
N LYS A 357 -4.30 18.29 11.29
CA LYS A 357 -5.40 19.14 10.79
C LYS A 357 -6.13 18.57 9.56
N PHE A 358 -5.58 17.53 8.92
CA PHE A 358 -6.10 16.94 7.69
C PHE A 358 -6.43 15.44 7.83
N TRP A 359 -5.73 14.72 8.69
CA TRP A 359 -5.86 13.26 8.83
C TRP A 359 -6.28 12.88 10.24
N GLU A 360 -7.35 12.09 10.37
CA GLU A 360 -8.01 11.74 11.64
C GLU A 360 -7.06 10.96 12.57
N LYS A 361 -6.33 9.99 12.02
CA LYS A 361 -5.35 9.15 12.73
C LYS A 361 -3.92 9.68 12.66
N ALA A 362 -3.68 10.87 12.13
CA ALA A 362 -2.39 11.52 12.37
C ALA A 362 -2.25 11.83 13.87
N VAL A 363 -1.01 11.83 14.34
CA VAL A 363 -0.65 11.92 15.76
C VAL A 363 0.25 13.13 15.93
N ASP A 364 -0.13 14.08 16.79
CA ASP A 364 0.76 15.18 17.17
C ASP A 364 1.74 14.78 18.28
N ILE A 365 2.62 15.71 18.69
CA ILE A 365 3.69 15.38 19.64
C ILE A 365 3.18 15.18 21.07
N ASP A 366 2.07 15.82 21.45
CA ASP A 366 1.48 15.69 22.79
C ASP A 366 0.70 14.37 22.93
N GLU A 367 0.19 13.84 21.82
CA GLU A 367 -0.38 12.49 21.72
C GLU A 367 0.71 11.40 21.66
N LEU A 368 1.78 11.61 20.88
CA LEU A 368 2.85 10.63 20.66
C LEU A 368 3.70 10.38 21.92
N CYS A 369 4.12 11.45 22.60
CA CYS A 369 5.15 11.37 23.62
C CYS A 369 4.59 11.29 25.04
N GLY A 370 5.12 10.34 25.82
CA GLY A 370 4.83 10.14 27.24
C GLY A 370 5.75 10.92 28.17
N GLN A 371 5.70 10.55 29.45
CA GLN A 371 6.67 11.00 30.45
C GLN A 371 8.07 10.48 30.10
N ASN A 372 9.12 11.25 30.42
CA ASN A 372 10.51 10.91 30.13
C ASN A 372 10.77 10.63 28.63
N GLU A 373 10.10 11.38 27.74
CA GLU A 373 10.27 11.30 26.27
C GLU A 373 9.94 9.91 25.70
N ALA A 374 9.10 9.14 26.40
CA ALA A 374 8.67 7.81 25.97
C ALA A 374 7.70 7.89 24.79
N TRP A 375 8.22 7.81 23.57
CA TRP A 375 7.42 7.73 22.33
C TRP A 375 6.98 6.30 21.99
N TRP A 376 7.71 5.27 22.44
CA TRP A 376 7.46 3.86 22.09
C TRP A 376 6.14 3.32 22.65
N GLY A 377 5.58 2.30 21.99
CA GLY A 377 4.27 1.77 22.33
C GLY A 377 3.19 2.85 22.19
N VAL A 378 2.34 2.97 23.21
CA VAL A 378 1.55 4.18 23.41
C VAL A 378 2.11 4.93 24.62
N ARG A 379 2.96 5.93 24.37
CA ARG A 379 3.50 6.83 25.39
C ARG A 379 4.29 6.11 26.50
N GLY A 380 5.00 5.04 26.14
CA GLY A 380 5.71 4.15 27.07
C GLY A 380 4.89 2.98 27.62
N TRP A 381 3.69 2.72 27.11
CA TRP A 381 2.81 1.64 27.59
C TRP A 381 2.58 0.54 26.55
N MET A 382 2.72 -0.71 27.00
CA MET A 382 2.27 -1.92 26.32
C MET A 382 0.79 -2.12 26.65
N ARG A 383 -0.06 -1.78 25.69
CA ARG A 383 -1.51 -2.01 25.78
C ARG A 383 -1.84 -3.46 25.40
N ASP A 384 -2.83 -4.03 26.07
CA ASP A 384 -3.38 -5.36 25.81
C ASP A 384 -4.88 -5.37 26.20
N ASN A 385 -5.63 -6.32 25.65
CA ASN A 385 -7.04 -6.56 25.95
C ASN A 385 -7.93 -5.30 25.79
N PHE A 386 -8.01 -4.76 24.57
CA PHE A 386 -8.79 -3.54 24.26
C PHE A 386 -8.44 -2.35 25.18
N ASN A 387 -7.14 -2.11 25.43
CA ASN A 387 -6.61 -1.08 26.33
C ASN A 387 -7.09 -1.18 27.81
N HIS A 388 -7.66 -2.33 28.22
CA HIS A 388 -8.01 -2.58 29.62
C HIS A 388 -6.85 -3.12 30.46
N SER A 389 -5.75 -3.55 29.83
CA SER A 389 -4.52 -3.98 30.51
C SER A 389 -3.31 -3.23 29.96
N ASN A 390 -2.73 -2.34 30.77
CA ASN A 390 -1.65 -1.45 30.34
C ASN A 390 -0.43 -1.65 31.26
N LYS A 391 0.67 -2.13 30.70
CA LYS A 391 1.95 -2.29 31.42
C LYS A 391 2.94 -1.21 30.96
N PRO A 392 3.67 -0.53 31.86
CA PRO A 392 4.74 0.36 31.45
C PRO A 392 5.89 -0.46 30.86
N ILE A 393 6.51 0.03 29.79
CA ILE A 393 7.68 -0.57 29.14
C ILE A 393 8.87 0.38 29.30
N SER A 394 10.03 -0.16 29.70
CA SER A 394 11.28 0.58 29.56
C SER A 394 11.74 0.66 28.10
N TYR A 395 12.55 1.64 27.73
CA TYR A 395 13.14 1.70 26.38
C TYR A 395 13.94 0.43 26.05
N GLU A 396 14.70 -0.08 27.03
CA GLU A 396 15.47 -1.33 26.91
C GLU A 396 14.55 -2.52 26.61
N GLU A 397 13.48 -2.72 27.36
CA GLU A 397 12.52 -3.81 27.12
C GLU A 397 11.83 -3.67 25.75
N HIS A 398 11.48 -2.46 25.33
CA HIS A 398 10.95 -2.20 23.99
C HIS A 398 11.97 -2.55 22.89
N PHE A 399 13.25 -2.19 23.07
CA PHE A 399 14.34 -2.57 22.16
C PHE A 399 14.55 -4.09 22.13
N GLN A 400 14.54 -4.78 23.27
CA GLN A 400 14.65 -6.24 23.32
C GLN A 400 13.44 -6.95 22.67
N ASN A 401 12.24 -6.38 22.81
CA ASN A 401 11.06 -6.86 22.10
C ASN A 401 11.21 -6.73 20.57
N SER A 402 11.79 -5.63 20.09
CA SER A 402 12.16 -5.46 18.68
C SER A 402 13.15 -6.52 18.20
N ARG A 403 14.22 -6.79 18.98
CA ARG A 403 15.23 -7.81 18.64
C ARG A 403 14.67 -9.23 18.62
N PHE A 404 13.72 -9.54 19.52
CA PHE A 404 12.99 -10.81 19.49
C PHE A 404 12.16 -10.95 18.20
N ILE A 405 11.46 -9.90 17.76
CA ILE A 405 10.71 -9.95 16.49
C ILE A 405 11.67 -10.11 15.30
N GLU A 406 12.73 -9.30 15.20
CA GLU A 406 13.70 -9.40 14.11
C GLU A 406 14.39 -10.78 14.04
N SER A 407 14.53 -11.51 15.15
CA SER A 407 15.19 -12.82 15.15
C SER A 407 14.34 -13.96 14.58
N ILE A 408 13.01 -13.86 14.64
CA ILE A 408 12.07 -14.89 14.17
C ILE A 408 11.38 -14.55 12.84
N LEU A 409 11.41 -13.27 12.42
CA LEU A 409 10.62 -12.78 11.29
C LEU A 409 11.28 -13.09 9.93
N ASP A 410 10.69 -14.00 9.15
CA ASP A 410 11.10 -14.30 7.78
C ASP A 410 10.66 -13.23 6.78
N LEU A 411 9.45 -12.71 6.94
CA LEU A 411 8.82 -11.78 5.99
C LEU A 411 7.87 -10.84 6.74
N TYR A 412 7.95 -9.56 6.39
CA TYR A 412 7.05 -8.50 6.85
C TYR A 412 6.38 -7.83 5.64
N TRP A 413 5.05 -7.76 5.62
CA TRP A 413 4.32 -7.03 4.59
C TRP A 413 3.09 -6.32 5.13
N GLU A 414 3.08 -5.00 5.03
CA GLU A 414 1.88 -4.21 5.26
C GLU A 414 1.05 -4.14 3.97
N LEU A 415 -0.24 -4.41 4.11
CA LEU A 415 -1.23 -4.18 3.06
C LEU A 415 -1.30 -2.68 2.75
N PRO A 416 -1.05 -2.23 1.50
CA PRO A 416 -1.25 -0.85 1.14
C PRO A 416 -2.75 -0.50 1.10
N PRO A 417 -3.13 0.78 1.32
CA PRO A 417 -4.50 1.22 1.06
C PRO A 417 -4.88 0.92 -0.39
N VAL A 418 -6.14 0.55 -0.66
CA VAL A 418 -6.54 0.15 -2.01
C VAL A 418 -6.48 1.31 -2.99
N ALA A 419 -6.84 2.51 -2.55
CA ALA A 419 -6.78 3.72 -3.37
C ALA A 419 -6.39 4.96 -2.55
N GLY A 420 -5.75 5.91 -3.22
CA GLY A 420 -5.28 7.16 -2.60
C GLY A 420 -6.42 8.08 -2.15
N PRO A 421 -6.17 8.99 -1.18
CA PRO A 421 -7.22 9.84 -0.61
C PRO A 421 -7.87 10.79 -1.61
N SER A 422 -7.20 11.18 -2.70
CA SER A 422 -7.82 12.03 -3.73
C SER A 422 -8.91 11.30 -4.51
N LEU A 423 -8.89 9.97 -4.52
CA LEU A 423 -9.84 9.10 -5.21
C LEU A 423 -10.98 8.62 -4.30
N THR A 424 -10.68 8.35 -3.02
CA THR A 424 -11.66 7.80 -2.06
C THR A 424 -12.27 8.85 -1.14
N HIS A 425 -11.70 10.05 -1.08
CA HIS A 425 -12.06 11.13 -0.14
C HIS A 425 -11.96 10.76 1.35
N GLN A 426 -11.28 9.66 1.69
CA GLN A 426 -11.06 9.28 3.09
C GLN A 426 -10.03 10.19 3.76
N THR A 427 -10.26 10.53 5.03
CA THR A 427 -9.31 11.29 5.86
C THR A 427 -8.76 10.46 7.02
N ARG A 428 -9.09 9.16 7.09
CA ARG A 428 -8.79 8.32 8.25
C ARG A 428 -7.30 8.17 8.51
N TYR A 429 -6.54 7.64 7.56
CA TYR A 429 -5.09 7.43 7.71
C TYR A 429 -4.28 8.64 7.27
N ASP A 430 -3.03 8.72 7.73
CA ASP A 430 -2.04 9.68 7.26
C ASP A 430 -1.23 9.09 6.08
N PRO A 431 -1.29 9.65 4.85
CA PRO A 431 -0.59 9.13 3.67
C PRO A 431 0.94 9.13 3.74
N ALA A 432 1.56 9.81 4.70
CA ALA A 432 3.01 9.76 4.93
C ALA A 432 3.40 8.67 5.93
N ARG A 433 2.42 8.02 6.59
CA ARG A 433 2.61 6.91 7.52
C ARG A 433 2.08 5.58 6.95
N VAL A 434 1.98 5.45 5.63
CA VAL A 434 1.57 4.20 4.94
C VAL A 434 2.40 3.97 3.68
N THR A 435 2.36 2.75 3.15
CA THR A 435 2.89 2.41 1.83
C THR A 435 2.03 3.04 0.71
N ASN A 436 2.61 3.23 -0.48
CA ASN A 436 1.87 3.76 -1.64
C ASN A 436 0.64 2.89 -1.94
N PRO A 437 -0.54 3.49 -2.15
CA PRO A 437 -1.77 2.74 -2.38
C PRO A 437 -1.75 1.98 -3.73
N ILE A 438 -2.54 0.91 -3.81
CA ILE A 438 -2.61 0.04 -5.01
C ILE A 438 -3.07 0.83 -6.24
N VAL A 439 -4.02 1.75 -6.05
CA VAL A 439 -4.44 2.75 -7.04
C VAL A 439 -4.02 4.14 -6.57
N GLU A 440 -2.87 4.58 -7.06
CA GLU A 440 -2.28 5.89 -6.76
C GLU A 440 -3.18 7.08 -7.11
N ASP A 441 -3.01 8.19 -6.40
CA ASP A 441 -3.69 9.46 -6.68
C ASP A 441 -3.51 9.90 -8.14
N GLY A 442 -4.53 10.52 -8.72
CA GLY A 442 -4.58 10.87 -10.13
C GLY A 442 -4.86 9.71 -11.10
N ARG A 443 -4.86 8.45 -10.66
CA ARG A 443 -5.18 7.27 -11.51
C ARG A 443 -6.68 7.01 -11.65
N TYR A 444 -7.49 8.07 -11.79
CA TYR A 444 -8.96 7.99 -11.82
C TYR A 444 -9.51 7.00 -12.86
N GLY A 445 -8.91 6.92 -14.05
CA GLY A 445 -9.32 5.95 -15.08
C GLY A 445 -9.13 4.48 -14.66
N LEU A 446 -8.13 4.17 -13.83
CA LEU A 446 -7.96 2.84 -13.24
C LEU A 446 -9.00 2.61 -12.14
N PHE A 447 -9.18 3.58 -11.25
CA PHE A 447 -10.17 3.54 -10.17
C PHE A 447 -11.59 3.28 -10.69
N GLN A 448 -11.99 3.95 -11.76
CA GLN A 448 -13.28 3.75 -12.43
C GLN A 448 -13.35 2.38 -13.14
N ARG A 449 -12.28 1.95 -13.83
CA ARG A 449 -12.25 0.66 -14.55
C ARG A 449 -12.41 -0.53 -13.60
N LEU A 450 -11.79 -0.48 -12.43
CA LEU A 450 -11.92 -1.50 -11.39
C LEU A 450 -13.33 -1.51 -10.75
N GLY A 451 -14.12 -0.46 -10.95
CA GLY A 451 -15.43 -0.32 -10.31
C GLY A 451 -15.39 0.26 -8.90
N LEU A 452 -14.22 0.62 -8.38
CA LEU A 452 -14.06 1.25 -7.06
C LEU A 452 -14.89 2.53 -6.93
N SER A 453 -15.07 3.29 -8.03
CA SER A 453 -15.90 4.49 -8.08
C SER A 453 -17.41 4.25 -7.99
N LYS A 454 -17.86 2.99 -7.88
CA LYS A 454 -19.26 2.61 -7.64
C LYS A 454 -19.53 2.25 -6.18
N LEU A 455 -18.47 1.98 -5.41
CA LEU A 455 -18.58 1.73 -3.98
C LEU A 455 -18.89 3.04 -3.26
N ASP A 456 -19.69 2.98 -2.20
CA ASP A 456 -19.97 4.13 -1.35
C ASP A 456 -18.68 4.60 -0.65
N ASN A 457 -18.41 5.91 -0.65
CA ASN A 457 -17.18 6.47 -0.10
C ASN A 457 -16.91 6.06 1.37
N SER A 458 -17.95 5.77 2.16
CA SER A 458 -17.79 5.33 3.55
C SER A 458 -17.07 3.98 3.71
N VAL A 459 -17.05 3.11 2.67
CA VAL A 459 -16.38 1.80 2.78
C VAL A 459 -14.86 1.91 2.88
N PHE A 460 -14.30 3.01 2.36
CA PHE A 460 -12.87 3.32 2.42
C PHE A 460 -12.47 3.99 3.73
N ASN A 461 -13.41 4.53 4.52
CA ASN A 461 -13.10 5.24 5.77
C ASN A 461 -12.84 4.28 6.96
N GLY A 462 -12.08 3.21 6.71
CA GLY A 462 -11.83 2.11 7.65
C GLY A 462 -10.35 1.77 7.88
N TYR A 463 -9.43 2.12 6.98
CA TYR A 463 -8.04 1.68 7.03
C TYR A 463 -7.31 2.12 8.32
N THR A 464 -6.66 1.16 8.98
CA THR A 464 -5.88 1.29 10.24
C THR A 464 -4.62 0.44 10.22
N GLN A 465 -4.10 0.15 9.01
CA GLN A 465 -2.99 -0.76 8.73
C GLN A 465 -3.31 -2.23 9.04
N MET A 466 -3.00 -3.12 8.10
CA MET A 466 -3.08 -4.57 8.26
C MET A 466 -1.74 -5.17 7.84
N VAL A 467 -1.24 -6.18 8.56
CA VAL A 467 0.08 -6.75 8.31
C VAL A 467 0.03 -8.28 8.17
N TYR A 468 0.76 -8.80 7.20
CA TYR A 468 1.07 -10.22 7.04
C TYR A 468 2.52 -10.48 7.46
N LEU A 469 2.71 -11.61 8.14
CA LEU A 469 4.00 -12.10 8.60
C LEU A 469 4.23 -13.53 8.12
N GLN A 470 5.47 -13.82 7.75
CA GLN A 470 6.00 -15.18 7.90
C GLN A 470 6.97 -15.20 9.08
N ILE A 471 6.80 -16.13 10.00
CA ILE A 471 7.70 -16.35 11.15
C ILE A 471 8.19 -17.80 11.19
N SER A 472 9.38 -17.98 11.74
CA SER A 472 9.93 -19.28 12.12
C SER A 472 11.00 -19.11 13.22
N GLU A 473 11.18 -20.13 14.04
CA GLU A 473 12.31 -20.19 14.98
C GLU A 473 13.65 -20.05 14.23
N GLN A 474 14.73 -19.72 14.95
CA GLN A 474 16.05 -19.80 14.36
C GLN A 474 16.47 -21.28 14.26
N PRO A 475 16.97 -21.73 13.08
CA PRO A 475 17.39 -23.12 12.87
C PRO A 475 18.69 -23.49 13.61
#